data_AF-A0A973JV90-F1
#
_entry.id   AF-A0A973JV90-F1
#
_cell.length_a   1.000
_cell.length_b   1.000
_cell.length_c   1.000
_cell.angle_alpha   90.00
_cell.angle_beta   90.00
_cell.angle_gamma   90.00
#
_symmetry.space_group_name_H-M   'P 1'
#
loop_
_entity.id
_entity.type
_entity.pdbx_description
1 polymer ?
#
loop_
_entity_poly.entity_id
_entity_poly.type
_entity_poly.pdbx_seq_one_letter_code
_entity_poly.pdbx_strand_id
1 'polypeptide(L)'
;MTTGTIPSLSEEGWVKSSPDVLAYNLAHYILSDAAQSIAFHGNIINLPETYHLHINDPMGLASAIKTDLERLLGRYFISVDVTTDIKEINPKNYAILIYAAVIDDDNIKHELTRVTETNTSGVRKILEMNNYGDGMSYLNAMP
;
A
#
# COMPACT_ATOMS: atom_id res chain seq x y z
N MET A 1 45.05 1.97 16.56
CA MET A 1 44.39 1.68 15.28
C MET A 1 42.90 1.57 15.55
N THR A 2 42.12 2.53 15.11
CA THR A 2 40.66 2.57 15.30
C THR A 2 39.99 1.77 14.20
N THR A 3 39.42 0.62 14.53
CA THR A 3 38.61 -0.20 13.62
C THR A 3 37.35 0.59 13.26
N GLY A 4 37.36 1.21 12.09
CA GLY A 4 36.16 1.84 11.53
C GLY A 4 35.16 0.75 11.20
N THR A 5 34.08 0.67 11.98
CA THR A 5 32.94 -0.18 11.70
C THR A 5 32.29 0.34 10.42
N ILE A 6 32.54 -0.33 9.30
CA ILE A 6 31.78 -0.09 8.07
C ILE A 6 30.42 -0.73 8.30
N PRO A 7 29.30 0.00 8.21
CA PRO A 7 27.99 -0.62 8.19
C PRO A 7 27.93 -1.52 6.95
N SER A 8 28.04 -2.84 7.13
CA SER A 8 27.81 -3.79 6.06
C SER A 8 26.31 -3.87 5.83
N LEU A 9 25.86 -3.43 4.66
CA LEU A 9 24.58 -3.86 4.11
C LEU A 9 24.61 -5.40 4.07
N SER A 10 23.64 -6.07 4.71
CA SER A 10 23.52 -7.53 4.59
C SER A 10 23.36 -7.92 3.11
N GLU A 11 23.84 -9.10 2.72
CA GLU A 11 23.73 -9.62 1.35
C GLU A 11 22.28 -9.84 0.87
N GLU A 12 21.28 -9.63 1.74
CA GLU A 12 19.85 -9.49 1.41
C GLU A 12 19.56 -8.17 0.67
N GLY A 13 20.62 -7.48 0.23
CA GLY A 13 20.61 -6.23 -0.50
C GLY A 13 19.71 -6.28 -1.73
N TRP A 14 18.70 -5.42 -1.64
CA TRP A 14 17.72 -5.06 -2.66
C TRP A 14 16.69 -6.16 -2.88
N VAL A 15 15.43 -5.82 -2.64
CA VAL A 15 14.30 -6.53 -3.19
C VAL A 15 14.49 -6.52 -4.72
N LYS A 16 14.99 -7.62 -5.32
CA LYS A 16 15.53 -7.60 -6.69
C LYS A 16 14.48 -7.82 -7.77
N SER A 17 13.35 -8.41 -7.43
CA SER A 17 12.30 -8.67 -8.41
C SER A 17 11.25 -7.57 -8.36
N SER A 18 10.83 -7.10 -9.54
CA SER A 18 9.71 -6.16 -9.70
C SER A 18 8.45 -6.57 -8.90
N PRO A 19 8.04 -7.86 -8.86
CA PRO A 19 6.96 -8.32 -7.99
C PRO A 19 7.21 -8.08 -6.50
N ASP A 20 8.42 -8.38 -6.02
CA ASP A 20 8.74 -8.21 -4.61
C ASP A 20 8.80 -6.72 -4.24
N VAL A 21 9.30 -5.86 -5.13
CA VAL A 21 9.33 -4.39 -4.91
C VAL A 21 7.90 -3.86 -4.81
N LEU A 22 7.00 -4.30 -5.70
CA LEU A 22 5.59 -3.94 -5.65
C LEU A 22 4.93 -4.40 -4.34
N ALA A 23 5.11 -5.67 -3.98
CA ALA A 23 4.54 -6.25 -2.76
C ALA A 23 5.07 -5.57 -1.49
N TYR A 24 6.38 -5.31 -1.44
CA TYR A 24 7.04 -4.65 -0.31
C TYR A 24 6.51 -3.23 -0.12
N ASN A 25 6.47 -2.43 -1.18
CA ASN A 25 6.00 -1.04 -1.14
C ASN A 25 4.51 -0.96 -0.78
N LEU A 26 3.68 -1.83 -1.35
CA LEU A 26 2.26 -1.87 -1.03
C LEU A 26 2.02 -2.29 0.43
N ALA A 27 2.73 -3.32 0.91
CA ALA A 27 2.66 -3.74 2.31
C ALA A 27 3.11 -2.63 3.25
N HIS A 28 4.19 -1.91 2.91
CA HIS A 28 4.66 -0.76 3.68
C HIS A 28 3.63 0.36 3.73
N TYR A 29 3.00 0.71 2.60
CA TYR A 29 1.95 1.72 2.60
C TYR A 29 0.77 1.33 3.52
N ILE A 30 0.36 0.05 3.49
CA ILE A 30 -0.76 -0.44 4.29
C ILE A 30 -0.39 -0.50 5.79
N LEU A 31 0.80 -0.99 6.12
CA LEU A 31 1.20 -1.34 7.50
C LEU A 31 1.97 -0.27 8.25
N SER A 32 2.54 0.73 7.56
CA SER A 32 3.33 1.76 8.23
C SER A 32 2.46 2.60 9.13
N ASP A 33 2.68 2.50 10.44
CA ASP A 33 2.08 3.39 11.43
C ASP A 33 2.82 4.73 11.42
N ALA A 34 2.08 5.83 11.29
CA ALA A 34 2.63 7.19 11.32
C ALA A 34 3.41 7.47 12.62
N ALA A 35 3.14 6.72 13.70
CA ALA A 35 3.77 6.88 15.00
C ALA A 35 5.25 6.42 15.08
N GLN A 36 5.75 5.62 14.12
CA GLN A 36 7.10 5.02 14.20
C GLN A 36 8.23 5.94 13.73
N SER A 37 7.93 7.05 13.06
CA SER A 37 8.96 7.91 12.47
C SER A 37 8.95 9.32 13.05
N ILE A 38 9.68 9.50 14.16
CA ILE A 38 10.07 10.83 14.66
C ILE A 38 10.95 11.57 13.63
N ALA A 39 11.63 10.83 12.74
CA ALA A 39 12.56 11.38 11.76
C ALA A 39 11.92 11.97 10.49
N PHE A 40 10.69 11.58 10.13
CA PHE A 40 10.03 12.00 8.88
C PHE A 40 8.64 12.62 9.10
N HIS A 41 8.49 13.39 10.18
CA HIS A 41 7.25 14.09 10.52
C HIS A 41 6.74 14.93 9.32
N GLY A 42 5.53 14.63 8.84
CA GLY A 42 4.86 15.38 7.76
C GLY A 42 5.16 14.96 6.31
N ASN A 43 5.96 13.90 6.08
CA ASN A 43 6.28 13.39 4.74
C ASN A 43 5.96 11.89 4.56
N ILE A 44 5.22 11.30 5.51
CA ILE A 44 4.88 9.88 5.47
C ILE A 44 3.66 9.70 4.58
N ILE A 45 3.72 8.71 3.70
CA ILE A 45 2.62 8.32 2.82
C ILE A 45 2.20 6.95 3.29
N ASN A 46 1.12 6.86 4.07
CA ASN A 46 0.63 5.59 4.59
C ASN A 46 -0.90 5.59 4.69
N LEU A 47 -1.45 4.37 4.68
CA LEU A 47 -2.90 4.16 4.72
C LEU A 47 -3.56 4.71 6.00
N PRO A 48 -2.98 4.57 7.22
CA PRO A 48 -3.59 5.13 8.43
C PRO A 48 -3.75 6.65 8.41
N GLU A 49 -2.78 7.39 7.88
CA GLU A 49 -2.84 8.85 7.74
C GLU A 49 -3.85 9.25 6.68
N THR A 50 -3.81 8.63 5.50
CA THR A 50 -4.81 8.87 4.44
C THR A 50 -6.23 8.57 4.95
N TYR A 51 -6.39 7.49 5.71
CA TYR A 51 -7.64 7.12 6.36
C TYR A 51 -8.13 8.20 7.33
N HIS A 52 -7.25 8.71 8.20
CA HIS A 52 -7.62 9.73 9.17
C HIS A 52 -8.09 11.03 8.50
N LEU A 53 -7.41 11.44 7.42
CA LEU A 53 -7.74 12.67 6.68
C LEU A 53 -9.06 12.57 5.91
N HIS A 54 -9.41 11.37 5.43
CA HIS A 54 -10.56 11.16 4.54
C HIS A 54 -11.65 10.25 5.14
N ILE A 55 -11.67 10.02 6.45
CA ILE A 55 -12.62 9.10 7.11
C ILE A 55 -14.10 9.43 6.85
N ASN A 56 -14.42 10.70 6.60
CA ASN A 56 -15.79 11.15 6.35
C ASN A 56 -16.13 11.25 4.84
N ASP A 57 -15.21 10.89 3.96
CA ASP A 57 -15.37 10.95 2.51
C ASP A 57 -14.77 9.69 1.85
N PRO A 58 -15.55 8.60 1.69
CA PRO A 58 -15.07 7.35 1.11
C PRO A 58 -14.55 7.50 -0.33
N MET A 59 -15.15 8.39 -1.13
CA MET A 59 -14.69 8.64 -2.50
C MET A 59 -13.35 9.39 -2.48
N GLY A 60 -13.24 10.40 -1.62
CA GLY A 60 -11.98 11.10 -1.37
C GLY A 60 -10.87 10.18 -0.87
N LEU A 61 -11.20 9.25 0.03
CA LEU A 61 -10.26 8.24 0.54
C LEU A 61 -9.75 7.33 -0.58
N ALA A 62 -10.63 6.82 -1.44
CA ALA A 62 -10.24 5.96 -2.57
C ALA A 62 -9.31 6.71 -3.54
N SER A 63 -9.67 7.95 -3.87
CA SER A 63 -8.86 8.80 -4.76
C SER A 63 -7.50 9.17 -4.15
N ALA A 64 -7.45 9.40 -2.84
CA ALA A 64 -6.22 9.72 -2.13
C ALA A 64 -5.28 8.51 -2.08
N ILE A 65 -5.78 7.32 -1.74
CA ILE A 65 -5.02 6.07 -1.75
C ILE A 65 -4.43 5.80 -3.13
N LYS A 66 -5.25 5.95 -4.19
CA LYS A 66 -4.79 5.84 -5.58
C LYS A 66 -3.61 6.77 -5.85
N THR A 67 -3.77 8.06 -5.56
CA THR A 67 -2.76 9.09 -5.82
C THR A 67 -1.47 8.82 -5.05
N ASP A 68 -1.59 8.40 -3.79
CA ASP A 68 -0.46 8.10 -2.93
C ASP A 68 0.35 6.91 -3.44
N LEU A 69 -0.33 5.83 -3.84
CA LEU A 69 0.31 4.64 -4.38
C LEU A 69 0.92 4.88 -5.76
N GLU A 70 0.25 5.61 -6.65
CA GLU A 70 0.81 6.01 -7.94
C GLU A 70 2.10 6.81 -7.77
N ARG A 71 2.12 7.78 -6.84
CA ARG A 71 3.31 8.58 -6.53
C ARG A 71 4.43 7.75 -5.90
N LEU A 72 4.10 6.79 -5.05
CA LEU A 72 5.07 5.94 -4.35
C LEU A 72 5.69 4.92 -5.31
N LEU A 73 4.87 4.22 -6.07
CA LEU A 73 5.29 3.19 -7.03
C LEU A 73 5.92 3.80 -8.29
N GLY A 74 5.50 4.99 -8.72
CA GLY A 74 6.07 5.67 -9.89
C GLY A 74 7.54 6.05 -9.77
N ARG A 75 8.15 5.88 -8.58
CA ARG A 75 9.60 6.01 -8.36
C ARG A 75 10.39 4.78 -8.77
N TYR A 76 9.72 3.64 -8.93
CA TYR A 76 10.33 2.32 -9.15
C TYR A 76 9.93 1.68 -10.47
N PHE A 77 8.85 2.15 -11.10
CA PHE A 77 8.26 1.54 -12.30
C PHE A 77 8.03 2.59 -13.39
N ILE A 78 8.11 2.17 -14.66
CA ILE A 78 7.91 3.04 -15.83
C ILE A 78 6.47 3.52 -15.91
N SER A 79 5.53 2.61 -15.62
CA SER A 79 4.10 2.90 -15.65
C SER A 79 3.44 2.26 -14.43
N VAL A 80 2.49 2.98 -13.87
CA VAL A 80 1.72 2.56 -12.70
C VAL A 80 0.26 2.90 -12.95
N ASP A 81 -0.62 1.92 -12.73
CA ASP A 81 -2.06 2.09 -12.72
C ASP A 81 -2.62 1.48 -11.43
N VAL A 82 -3.25 2.32 -10.62
CA VAL A 82 -3.86 1.91 -9.35
C VAL A 82 -5.36 2.12 -9.42
N THR A 83 -6.09 1.08 -9.05
CA THR A 83 -7.54 1.11 -8.83
C THR A 83 -7.82 0.84 -7.35
N THR A 84 -8.73 1.61 -6.78
CA THR A 84 -9.09 1.49 -5.36
C THR A 84 -10.58 1.63 -5.19
N ASP A 85 -11.16 0.69 -4.46
CA ASP A 85 -12.58 0.65 -4.15
C ASP A 85 -12.78 0.52 -2.65
N ILE A 86 -13.78 1.22 -2.14
CA ILE A 86 -14.03 1.30 -0.71
C ILE A 86 -15.48 0.96 -0.43
N LYS A 87 -15.67 0.09 0.55
CA LYS A 87 -16.97 -0.26 1.09
C LYS A 87 -17.01 0.05 2.58
N GLU A 88 -18.01 0.82 2.99
CA GLU A 88 -18.30 1.01 4.41
C GLU A 88 -18.94 -0.27 4.96
N ILE A 89 -18.29 -0.89 5.94
CA ILE A 89 -18.85 -2.05 6.67
C ILE A 89 -19.77 -1.54 7.78
N ASN A 90 -19.31 -0.54 8.53
CA ASN A 90 -20.09 0.14 9.56
C ASN A 90 -19.50 1.53 9.84
N PRO A 91 -20.17 2.39 10.64
CA PRO A 91 -19.65 3.71 10.93
C PRO A 91 -18.26 3.59 11.57
N LYS A 92 -17.23 4.05 10.84
CA LYS A 92 -15.79 4.00 11.18
C LYS A 92 -15.04 2.71 10.84
N ASN A 93 -15.62 1.76 10.10
CA ASN A 93 -14.90 0.61 9.54
C ASN A 93 -15.09 0.55 8.03
N TYR A 94 -13.98 0.48 7.30
CA TYR A 94 -13.97 0.43 5.85
C TYR A 94 -13.18 -0.78 5.37
N ALA A 95 -13.74 -1.45 4.37
CA ALA A 95 -13.02 -2.39 3.55
C ALA A 95 -12.50 -1.67 2.31
N ILE A 96 -11.23 -1.88 2.01
CA ILE A 96 -10.52 -1.20 0.93
C ILE A 96 -9.93 -2.29 0.05
N LEU A 97 -10.38 -2.33 -1.21
CA LEU A 97 -9.76 -3.10 -2.26
C LEU A 97 -8.74 -2.22 -2.95
N ILE A 98 -7.50 -2.70 -3.06
CA ILE A 98 -6.42 -2.05 -3.78
C ILE A 98 -5.95 -3.03 -4.85
N TYR A 99 -5.99 -2.58 -6.10
CA TYR A 99 -5.38 -3.25 -7.22
C TYR A 99 -4.31 -2.33 -7.82
N ALA A 100 -3.10 -2.84 -7.91
CA ALA A 100 -1.98 -2.13 -8.51
C ALA A 100 -1.42 -2.95 -9.67
N ALA A 101 -1.34 -2.33 -10.84
CA ALA A 101 -0.65 -2.86 -12.00
C ALA A 101 0.52 -1.94 -12.37
N VAL A 102 1.70 -2.52 -12.56
CA VAL A 102 2.94 -1.78 -12.88
C VAL A 102 3.66 -2.41 -14.06
N ILE A 103 4.42 -1.60 -14.79
CA ILE A 103 5.33 -2.05 -15.85
C ILE A 103 6.75 -1.73 -15.42
N ASP A 104 7.61 -2.74 -15.40
CA ASP A 104 9.03 -2.59 -15.04
C ASP A 104 9.92 -2.19 -16.22
N ASP A 105 11.22 -2.05 -15.96
CA ASP A 105 12.22 -1.64 -16.95
C ASP A 105 12.38 -2.65 -18.10
N ASP A 106 12.04 -3.93 -17.87
CA ASP A 106 12.02 -4.98 -18.88
C ASP A 106 10.69 -5.02 -19.66
N ASN A 107 9.81 -4.04 -19.44
CA ASN A 107 8.48 -3.93 -20.03
C ASN A 107 7.56 -5.12 -19.68
N ILE A 108 7.78 -5.74 -18.52
CA ILE A 108 6.97 -6.81 -17.97
C ILE A 108 5.91 -6.21 -17.04
N LYS A 109 4.66 -6.64 -17.23
CA LYS A 109 3.54 -6.24 -16.38
C LYS A 109 3.51 -7.11 -15.12
N HIS A 110 3.45 -6.46 -13.96
CA HIS A 110 3.23 -7.08 -12.65
C HIS A 110 1.95 -6.53 -12.04
N GLU A 111 1.18 -7.37 -11.36
CA GLU A 111 -0.07 -6.96 -10.74
C GLU A 111 -0.25 -7.56 -9.35
N LEU A 112 -0.90 -6.81 -8.48
CA LEU A 112 -1.14 -7.21 -7.10
C LEU A 112 -2.51 -6.73 -6.64
N THR A 113 -3.27 -7.63 -6.02
CA THR A 113 -4.56 -7.31 -5.42
C THR A 113 -4.50 -7.54 -3.91
N ARG A 114 -4.95 -6.55 -3.15
CA ARG A 114 -5.07 -6.60 -1.68
C ARG A 114 -6.44 -6.12 -1.25
N VAL A 115 -7.06 -6.84 -0.32
CA VAL A 115 -8.23 -6.34 0.41
C VAL A 115 -7.81 -6.10 1.85
N THR A 116 -8.01 -4.89 2.34
CA THR A 116 -7.69 -4.52 3.72
C THR A 116 -8.91 -3.97 4.44
N GLU A 117 -9.12 -4.42 5.68
CA GLU A 117 -10.11 -3.84 6.58
C GLU A 117 -9.40 -2.88 7.53
N THR A 118 -9.86 -1.63 7.57
CA THR A 118 -9.27 -0.59 8.41
C THR A 118 -10.33 0.12 9.24
N ASN A 119 -9.91 0.64 10.39
CA ASN A 119 -10.72 1.47 11.26
C ASN A 119 -9.88 2.55 11.94
N THR A 120 -10.50 3.33 12.82
CA THR A 120 -9.80 4.36 13.61
C THR A 120 -8.63 3.86 14.46
N SER A 121 -8.53 2.56 14.76
CA SER A 121 -7.40 1.96 15.48
C SER A 121 -6.30 1.39 14.58
N GLY A 122 -6.48 1.41 13.26
CA GLY A 122 -5.53 0.93 12.27
C GLY A 122 -6.03 -0.22 11.38
N VAL A 123 -5.10 -0.90 10.72
CA VAL A 123 -5.39 -2.03 9.83
C VAL A 123 -5.68 -3.29 10.65
N ARG A 124 -6.84 -3.92 10.41
CA ARG A 124 -7.31 -5.10 11.14
C ARG A 124 -7.03 -6.41 10.41
N LYS A 125 -7.12 -6.40 9.08
CA LYS A 125 -7.03 -7.61 8.27
C LYS A 125 -6.52 -7.26 6.89
N ILE A 126 -5.58 -8.05 6.38
CA ILE A 126 -5.06 -7.95 5.02
C ILE A 126 -5.25 -9.33 4.36
N LEU A 127 -5.83 -9.33 3.18
CA LEU A 127 -6.01 -10.53 2.36
C LEU A 127 -5.38 -10.31 1.00
N GLU A 128 -4.60 -11.30 0.58
CA GLU A 128 -4.02 -11.37 -0.75
C GLU A 128 -4.99 -12.05 -1.70
N MET A 129 -5.22 -11.46 -2.87
CA MET A 129 -6.13 -12.01 -3.87
C MET A 129 -5.42 -12.17 -5.22
N ASN A 130 -5.85 -13.18 -5.98
CA ASN A 130 -5.25 -13.52 -7.27
C ASN A 130 -5.57 -12.49 -8.37
N ASN A 131 -6.74 -11.84 -8.30
CA ASN A 131 -7.17 -10.84 -9.28
C ASN A 131 -8.18 -9.86 -8.68
N TYR A 132 -8.43 -8.78 -9.41
CA TYR A 132 -9.38 -7.73 -9.04
C TYR A 132 -10.83 -8.23 -8.93
N GLY A 133 -11.27 -9.13 -9.81
CA GLY A 133 -12.64 -9.66 -9.81
C GLY A 133 -12.97 -10.42 -8.52
N ASP A 134 -12.08 -11.30 -8.09
CA ASP A 134 -12.19 -12.04 -6.82
C ASP A 134 -12.15 -11.07 -5.64
N GLY A 135 -11.31 -10.03 -5.70
CA GLY A 135 -11.25 -8.96 -4.73
C GLY A 135 -12.57 -8.20 -4.60
N MET A 136 -13.20 -7.84 -5.72
CA MET A 136 -14.51 -7.19 -5.75
C MET A 136 -15.63 -8.10 -5.25
N SER A 137 -15.63 -9.37 -5.63
CA SER A 137 -16.60 -10.35 -5.11
C SER A 137 -16.48 -10.47 -3.59
N TYR A 138 -15.26 -10.51 -3.07
CA TYR A 138 -15.02 -10.55 -1.64
C TYR A 138 -15.46 -9.27 -0.93
N LEU A 139 -15.10 -8.09 -1.47
CA LEU A 139 -15.53 -6.80 -0.95
C LEU A 139 -17.06 -6.70 -0.88
N ASN A 140 -17.74 -7.14 -1.95
CA ASN A 140 -19.20 -7.14 -2.01
C ASN A 140 -19.85 -8.14 -1.05
N ALA A 141 -19.21 -9.27 -0.77
CA ALA A 141 -19.68 -10.29 0.17
C ALA A 141 -19.45 -9.93 1.65
N MET A 142 -18.67 -8.90 1.95
CA MET A 142 -18.50 -8.42 3.33
C MET A 142 -19.84 -7.91 3.91
N PRO A 143 -20.08 -8.15 5.20
CA PRO A 143 -21.32 -7.73 5.88
C PRO A 143 -21.49 -6.21 5.90
#